data_AF-A0A8H7P3P1-F1
#
_entry.id   AF-A0A8H7P3P1-F1
#
_cell.length_a   1.000
_cell.length_b   1.000
_cell.length_c   1.000
_cell.angle_alpha   90.00
_cell.angle_beta   90.00
_cell.angle_gamma   90.00
#
_symmetry.space_group_name_H-M   'P 1'
#
loop_
_entity.id
_entity.type
_entity.pdbx_description
1 polymer ?
#
loop_
_entity_poly.entity_id
_entity_poly.type
_entity_poly.pdbx_seq_one_letter_code
_entity_poly.pdbx_strand_id
1 'polypeptide(L)'
;MVLHPEVLQKAQAEIDRVVGGTRLPNVDDRASLPYVDCIIKEVYRAMTQDSAMYPEPETFRPERFQEMDNYTAEQADPRKFILGFGRRYDDAISICPGRHFADVTIWLTVASIIAAFDISKARDAGGNEIIPRMSFTSGLVRSVGSFGLFGC
;
A
#
# COMPACT_ATOMS: atom_id res chain seq x y z
N MET A 1 -0.88 -0.49 -8.06
CA MET A 1 -1.87 -1.45 -8.55
C MET A 1 -1.94 -1.47 -10.07
N VAL A 2 -2.26 -0.36 -10.76
CA VAL A 2 -2.32 -0.31 -12.24
C VAL A 2 -1.03 -0.72 -12.96
N LEU A 3 0.12 -0.33 -12.41
CA LEU A 3 1.45 -0.70 -12.94
C LEU A 3 1.89 -2.11 -12.52
N HIS A 4 1.14 -2.75 -11.63
CA HIS A 4 1.43 -4.04 -11.00
C HIS A 4 0.16 -4.92 -10.94
N PRO A 5 -0.43 -5.28 -12.10
CA PRO A 5 -1.64 -6.09 -12.13
C PRO A 5 -1.47 -7.45 -11.43
N GLU A 6 -0.27 -8.02 -11.43
CA GLU A 6 0.09 -9.24 -10.72
C GLU A 6 -0.13 -9.14 -9.20
N VAL A 7 0.21 -7.98 -8.63
CA VAL A 7 -0.01 -7.70 -7.20
C VAL A 7 -1.51 -7.58 -6.90
N LEU A 8 -2.27 -6.92 -7.79
CA LEU A 8 -3.71 -6.78 -7.64
C LEU A 8 -4.40 -8.15 -7.68
N GLN A 9 -4.10 -8.97 -8.68
CA GLN A 9 -4.68 -10.31 -8.84
C GLN A 9 -4.38 -11.22 -7.65
N LYS A 10 -3.14 -11.20 -7.15
CA LYS A 10 -2.75 -11.98 -5.98
C LYS A 10 -3.49 -11.52 -4.72
N ALA A 11 -3.71 -10.21 -4.55
CA ALA A 11 -4.49 -9.67 -3.43
C ALA A 11 -5.99 -9.98 -3.54
N GLN A 12 -6.58 -9.88 -4.73
CA GLN A 12 -7.97 -10.28 -5.00
C GLN A 12 -8.18 -11.76 -4.67
N ALA A 13 -7.29 -12.65 -5.14
CA ALA A 13 -7.37 -14.07 -4.83
C ALA A 13 -7.24 -14.37 -3.32
N GLU A 14 -6.39 -13.62 -2.60
CA GLU A 14 -6.29 -13.74 -1.14
C GLU A 14 -7.60 -13.32 -0.45
N ILE A 15 -8.19 -12.19 -0.86
CA ILE A 15 -9.45 -11.68 -0.33
C ILE A 15 -10.59 -12.66 -0.62
N ASP A 16 -10.75 -13.09 -1.86
CA ASP A 16 -11.81 -14.01 -2.28
C ASP A 16 -11.78 -15.32 -1.51
N ARG A 17 -10.59 -15.83 -1.20
CA ARG A 17 -10.42 -17.02 -0.36
C ARG A 17 -10.95 -16.83 1.06
N VAL A 18 -10.82 -15.63 1.63
CA VAL A 18 -11.20 -15.33 3.03
C VAL A 18 -12.68 -14.93 3.14
N VAL A 19 -13.18 -14.08 2.25
CA VAL A 19 -14.55 -13.54 2.33
C VAL A 19 -15.54 -14.20 1.37
N GLY A 20 -15.05 -15.05 0.46
CA GLY A 20 -15.85 -15.84 -0.48
C GLY A 20 -16.59 -15.02 -1.54
N GLY A 21 -16.20 -13.76 -1.77
CA GLY A 21 -16.90 -12.84 -2.67
C GLY A 21 -18.32 -12.46 -2.25
N THR A 22 -18.74 -12.83 -1.03
CA THR A 22 -20.12 -12.61 -0.55
C THR A 22 -20.29 -11.29 0.21
N ARG A 23 -19.19 -10.73 0.71
CA ARG A 23 -19.14 -9.48 1.49
C ARG A 23 -17.80 -8.81 1.31
N LEU A 24 -17.73 -7.53 1.66
CA LEU A 24 -16.45 -6.82 1.74
C LEU A 24 -15.63 -7.26 2.96
N PRO A 25 -14.28 -7.13 2.91
CA PRO A 25 -13.42 -7.33 4.07
C PRO A 25 -13.76 -6.35 5.21
N ASN A 26 -13.64 -6.82 6.44
CA ASN A 26 -13.70 -6.00 7.65
C ASN A 26 -12.41 -6.14 8.47
N VAL A 27 -12.31 -5.41 9.57
CA VAL A 27 -11.10 -5.37 10.40
C VAL A 27 -10.73 -6.73 10.99
N ASP A 28 -11.72 -7.59 11.27
CA ASP A 28 -11.49 -8.92 11.85
C ASP A 28 -10.83 -9.88 10.85
N ASP A 29 -10.99 -9.63 9.54
CA ASP A 29 -10.37 -10.43 8.48
C ASP A 29 -8.86 -10.16 8.33
N ARG A 30 -8.34 -9.05 8.88
CA ARG A 30 -6.97 -8.57 8.63
C ARG A 30 -5.90 -9.61 8.93
N ALA A 31 -6.06 -10.37 10.02
CA ALA A 31 -5.11 -11.42 10.38
C ALA A 31 -5.05 -12.56 9.35
N SER A 32 -6.11 -12.74 8.55
CA SER A 32 -6.19 -13.75 7.49
C SER A 32 -5.79 -13.22 6.10
N LEU A 33 -5.43 -11.94 5.99
CA LEU A 33 -5.07 -11.24 4.76
C LEU A 33 -3.61 -10.70 4.81
N PRO A 34 -2.61 -11.58 5.00
CA PRO A 34 -1.22 -11.16 5.18
C PRO A 34 -0.62 -10.48 3.93
N TYR A 35 -1.02 -10.86 2.72
CA TYR A 35 -0.50 -10.22 1.50
C TYR A 35 -1.04 -8.81 1.34
N VAL A 36 -2.31 -8.57 1.66
CA VAL A 36 -2.86 -7.20 1.74
C VAL A 36 -2.07 -6.36 2.77
N ASP A 37 -1.73 -6.91 3.94
CA ASP A 37 -0.89 -6.18 4.92
C ASP A 37 0.53 -5.88 4.36
N CYS A 38 1.11 -6.79 3.58
CA CYS A 38 2.38 -6.55 2.90
C CYS A 38 2.31 -5.42 1.87
N ILE A 39 1.20 -5.30 1.11
CA ILE A 39 0.96 -4.18 0.20
C ILE A 39 0.95 -2.86 0.97
N ILE A 40 0.25 -2.80 2.11
CA ILE A 40 0.21 -1.59 2.95
C ILE A 40 1.60 -1.23 3.49
N LYS A 41 2.36 -2.20 3.99
CA LYS A 41 3.75 -1.98 4.42
C LYS A 41 4.61 -1.45 3.28
N GLU A 42 4.48 -1.98 2.07
CA GLU A 42 5.26 -1.54 0.91
C GLU A 42 4.91 -0.10 0.48
N VAL A 43 3.64 0.30 0.61
CA VAL A 43 3.23 1.70 0.39
C VAL A 43 3.87 2.63 1.43
N TYR A 44 3.89 2.24 2.71
CA TYR A 44 4.56 3.03 3.75
C TYR A 44 6.08 3.10 3.54
N ARG A 45 6.71 1.98 3.16
CA ARG A 45 8.14 1.89 2.84
C ARG A 45 8.55 2.85 1.73
N ALA A 46 7.71 3.06 0.73
CA ALA A 46 8.00 3.95 -0.39
C ALA A 46 8.30 5.40 0.03
N MET A 47 7.91 5.81 1.25
CA MET A 47 8.22 7.12 1.79
C MET A 47 9.64 7.26 2.38
N THR A 48 10.29 6.18 2.80
CA THR A 48 11.63 6.27 3.40
C THR A 48 12.76 6.13 2.39
N GLN A 49 12.56 5.32 1.35
CA GLN A 49 13.58 5.05 0.32
C GLN A 49 14.96 4.63 0.89
N ASP A 50 14.98 4.02 2.08
CA ASP A 50 16.21 3.61 2.76
C ASP A 50 16.73 2.30 2.15
N SER A 51 17.81 2.39 1.38
CA SER A 51 18.45 1.26 0.71
C SER A 51 19.23 0.34 1.66
N ALA A 52 19.59 0.81 2.85
CA ALA A 52 20.27 -0.02 3.85
C ALA A 52 19.27 -0.99 4.52
N MET A 53 18.03 -0.53 4.73
CA MET A 53 16.96 -1.34 5.30
C MET A 53 16.20 -2.14 4.24
N TYR A 54 15.98 -1.57 3.05
CA TYR A 54 15.20 -2.19 1.99
C TYR A 54 16.00 -2.23 0.68
N PRO A 55 16.53 -3.38 0.27
CA PRO A 55 17.16 -3.52 -1.05
C PRO A 55 16.19 -3.16 -2.17
N GLU A 56 16.69 -2.41 -3.16
CA GLU A 56 15.91 -1.88 -4.29
C GLU A 56 14.67 -1.09 -3.81
N PRO A 57 14.86 -0.01 -3.01
CA PRO A 57 13.77 0.73 -2.40
C PRO A 57 12.92 1.53 -3.42
N GLU A 58 13.41 1.73 -4.62
CA GLU A 58 12.65 2.33 -5.71
C GLU A 58 11.63 1.35 -6.31
N THR A 59 11.83 0.04 -6.13
CA THR A 59 10.94 -1.00 -6.65
C THR A 59 9.82 -1.29 -5.67
N PHE A 60 8.58 -1.22 -6.16
CA PHE A 60 7.40 -1.65 -5.42
C PHE A 60 7.33 -3.18 -5.41
N ARG A 61 7.70 -3.81 -4.28
CA ARG A 61 7.75 -5.27 -4.12
C ARG A 61 7.18 -5.72 -2.77
N PRO A 62 5.85 -5.90 -2.63
CA PRO A 62 5.22 -6.34 -1.38
C PRO A 62 5.78 -7.66 -0.82
N GLU A 63 6.21 -8.56 -1.71
CA GLU A 63 6.76 -9.88 -1.39
C GLU A 63 7.94 -9.82 -0.41
N ARG A 64 8.69 -8.69 -0.37
CA ARG A 64 9.84 -8.54 0.53
C ARG A 64 9.50 -8.80 1.99
N PHE A 65 8.28 -8.48 2.41
CA PHE A 65 7.84 -8.68 3.80
C PHE A 65 7.41 -10.13 4.09
N GLN A 66 7.14 -10.93 3.05
CA GLN A 66 6.88 -12.37 3.17
C GLN A 66 8.19 -13.19 3.13
N GLU A 67 9.23 -12.65 2.48
CA GLU A 67 10.56 -13.27 2.37
C GLU A 67 11.40 -13.10 3.64
N MET A 68 11.15 -12.03 4.41
CA MET A 68 11.79 -11.79 5.71
C MET A 68 11.29 -12.78 6.75
N ASP A 69 12.17 -13.18 7.67
CA ASP A 69 11.72 -13.85 8.89
C ASP A 69 10.88 -12.92 9.77
N ASN A 70 10.05 -13.49 10.64
CA ASN A 70 9.12 -12.73 11.47
C ASN A 70 9.80 -11.63 12.30
N TYR A 71 10.99 -11.90 12.85
CA TYR A 71 11.71 -10.92 13.67
C TYR A 71 12.18 -9.75 12.81
N THR A 72 12.81 -10.03 11.66
CA THR A 72 13.26 -8.99 10.73
C THR A 72 12.10 -8.18 10.17
N ALA A 73 11.01 -8.84 9.77
CA ALA A 73 9.80 -8.18 9.25
C ALA A 73 9.15 -7.25 10.29
N GLU A 74 9.24 -7.59 11.57
CA GLU A 74 8.71 -6.77 12.66
C GLU A 74 9.59 -5.54 12.93
N GLN A 75 10.91 -5.67 12.85
CA GLN A 75 11.84 -4.55 13.03
C GLN A 75 11.81 -3.59 11.83
N ALA A 76 11.69 -4.14 10.63
CA ALA A 76 11.61 -3.40 9.38
C ALA A 76 10.17 -2.93 9.05
N ASP A 77 9.24 -2.92 10.01
CA ASP A 77 7.87 -2.47 9.77
C ASP A 77 7.82 -0.93 9.70
N PRO A 78 7.56 -0.35 8.51
CA PRO A 78 7.61 1.10 8.33
C PRO A 78 6.55 1.86 9.13
N ARG A 79 5.47 1.19 9.55
CA ARG A 79 4.41 1.79 10.38
C ARG A 79 4.93 2.25 11.75
N LYS A 80 6.06 1.68 12.21
CA LYS A 80 6.67 2.01 13.51
C LYS A 80 7.36 3.37 13.52
N PHE A 81 7.77 3.89 12.36
CA PHE A 81 8.57 5.12 12.29
C PHE A 81 8.04 6.16 11.29
N ILE A 82 7.25 5.77 10.28
CA ILE A 82 6.80 6.71 9.25
C ILE A 82 5.78 7.74 9.74
N LEU A 83 5.03 7.39 10.80
CA LEU A 83 4.07 8.28 11.44
C LEU A 83 4.66 8.93 12.71
N GLY A 84 5.98 9.16 12.70
CA GLY A 84 6.75 9.79 13.79
C GLY A 84 7.13 8.84 14.92
N PHE A 85 8.07 9.29 15.76
CA PHE A 85 8.67 8.54 16.85
C PHE A 85 8.84 9.43 18.10
N GLY A 86 8.79 8.86 19.31
CA GLY A 86 9.10 9.59 20.54
C GLY A 86 8.02 10.58 21.03
N ARG A 87 8.41 11.47 21.95
CA ARG A 87 7.52 12.46 22.61
C ARG A 87 7.68 13.84 21.98
N ARG A 88 6.68 14.70 22.18
CA ARG A 88 6.59 16.05 21.57
C ARG A 88 7.59 17.10 22.11
N TYR A 89 8.47 16.76 23.04
CA TYR A 89 9.27 17.74 23.81
C TYR A 89 10.77 17.74 23.47
N ASP A 90 11.19 16.83 22.62
CA ASP A 90 12.56 16.61 22.22
C ASP A 90 12.53 16.75 20.69
N ASP A 91 13.40 17.57 20.09
CA ASP A 91 13.38 18.14 18.71
C ASP A 91 13.34 17.14 17.53
N ALA A 92 12.53 16.09 17.66
CA ALA A 92 12.36 14.95 16.79
C ALA A 92 10.89 14.86 16.32
N ILE A 93 10.69 14.23 15.17
CA ILE A 93 9.39 14.02 14.52
C ILE A 93 8.42 13.36 15.49
N SER A 94 7.48 14.14 16.04
CA SER A 94 6.50 13.69 17.02
C SER A 94 5.61 12.57 16.49
N ILE A 95 5.30 11.59 17.35
CA ILE A 95 4.36 10.53 17.02
C ILE A 95 2.97 11.08 16.64
N CYS A 96 2.45 10.64 15.51
CA CYS A 96 1.14 11.01 15.02
C CYS A 96 0.05 10.38 15.92
N PRO A 97 -0.81 11.19 16.57
CA PRO A 97 -1.88 10.66 17.42
C PRO A 97 -2.90 9.85 16.60
N GLY A 98 -3.04 10.16 15.31
CA GLY A 98 -3.95 9.47 14.39
C GLY A 98 -3.42 8.16 13.81
N ARG A 99 -2.22 7.68 14.20
CA ARG A 99 -1.58 6.55 13.52
C ARG A 99 -2.41 5.27 13.46
N HIS A 100 -3.11 4.96 14.55
CA HIS A 100 -3.92 3.74 14.65
C HIS A 100 -5.20 3.84 13.82
N PHE A 101 -5.84 5.03 13.85
CA PHE A 101 -6.99 5.31 13.00
C PHE A 101 -6.61 5.29 11.52
N ALA A 102 -5.48 5.89 11.16
CA ALA A 102 -4.97 5.92 9.80
C ALA A 102 -4.65 4.51 9.29
N ASP A 103 -3.93 3.68 10.06
CA ASP A 103 -3.57 2.32 9.67
C ASP A 103 -4.82 1.45 9.41
N VAL A 104 -5.79 1.46 10.32
CA VAL A 104 -7.04 0.69 10.14
C VAL A 104 -7.86 1.22 8.95
N THR A 105 -7.98 2.54 8.81
CA THR A 105 -8.77 3.16 7.73
C THR A 105 -8.14 2.90 6.37
N ILE A 106 -6.81 3.07 6.24
CA ILE A 106 -6.07 2.82 5.01
C ILE A 106 -6.20 1.34 4.63
N TRP A 107 -5.97 0.44 5.59
CA TRP A 107 -6.09 -0.98 5.34
C TRP A 107 -7.49 -1.36 4.87
N LEU A 108 -8.55 -0.92 5.57
CA LEU A 108 -9.93 -1.24 5.22
C LEU A 108 -10.32 -0.66 3.86
N THR A 109 -9.91 0.58 3.58
CA THR A 109 -10.19 1.25 2.31
C THR A 109 -9.52 0.52 1.15
N VAL A 110 -8.24 0.17 1.27
CA VAL A 110 -7.50 -0.55 0.23
C VAL A 110 -8.06 -1.94 0.03
N ALA A 111 -8.33 -2.70 1.11
CA ALA A 111 -8.92 -4.03 1.01
C ALA A 111 -10.30 -3.99 0.32
N SER A 112 -11.13 -3.00 0.66
CA SER A 112 -12.45 -2.82 0.03
C SER A 112 -12.33 -2.44 -1.45
N ILE A 113 -11.39 -1.56 -1.81
CA ILE A 113 -11.15 -1.19 -3.20
C ILE A 113 -10.69 -2.40 -4.03
N ILE A 114 -9.74 -3.19 -3.50
CA ILE A 114 -9.25 -4.40 -4.17
C ILE A 114 -10.40 -5.40 -4.35
N ALA A 115 -11.24 -5.58 -3.34
CA ALA A 115 -12.35 -6.52 -3.38
C ALA A 115 -13.46 -6.10 -4.36
N ALA A 116 -13.70 -4.80 -4.52
CA ALA A 116 -14.86 -4.28 -5.24
C ALA A 116 -14.59 -3.89 -6.69
N PHE A 117 -13.33 -3.67 -7.09
CA PHE A 117 -13.01 -3.10 -8.39
C PHE A 117 -11.90 -3.85 -9.12
N ASP A 118 -12.09 -4.05 -10.42
CA ASP A 118 -11.03 -4.41 -11.34
C ASP A 118 -10.34 -3.15 -11.87
N ILE A 119 -9.12 -2.92 -11.39
CA ILE A 119 -8.35 -1.71 -11.71
C ILE A 119 -7.40 -1.98 -12.87
N SER A 120 -7.61 -1.31 -13.99
CA SER A 120 -6.77 -1.44 -15.19
C SER A 120 -6.37 -0.09 -15.79
N LYS A 121 -5.40 -0.12 -16.72
CA LYS A 121 -4.93 1.09 -17.41
C LYS A 121 -6.05 1.70 -18.26
N ALA A 122 -6.15 3.03 -18.27
CA ALA A 122 -6.99 3.74 -19.22
C ALA A 122 -6.65 3.35 -20.66
N ARG A 123 -7.62 3.41 -21.57
CA ARG A 123 -7.42 3.17 -23.00
C ARG A 123 -7.64 4.45 -23.80
N ASP A 124 -6.86 4.64 -24.86
CA ASP A 124 -7.06 5.74 -25.81
C ASP A 124 -8.23 5.45 -26.79
N ALA A 125 -8.52 6.39 -27.69
CA ALA A 125 -9.56 6.23 -28.72
C ALA A 125 -9.31 5.06 -29.69
N GLY A 126 -8.06 4.59 -29.78
CA GLY A 126 -7.67 3.41 -30.57
C GLY A 126 -7.72 2.10 -29.78
N GLY A 127 -8.08 2.14 -28.49
CA GLY A 127 -8.14 0.96 -27.62
C GLY A 127 -6.81 0.55 -27.00
N ASN A 128 -5.74 1.32 -27.20
CA ASN A 128 -4.40 1.02 -26.65
C ASN A 128 -4.30 1.47 -25.19
N GLU A 129 -3.57 0.71 -24.37
CA GLU A 129 -3.35 1.07 -22.98
C GLU A 129 -2.49 2.33 -22.84
N ILE A 130 -2.98 3.27 -22.03
CA ILE A 130 -2.26 4.48 -21.62
C ILE A 130 -1.47 4.13 -20.36
N ILE A 131 -0.14 4.07 -20.47
CA ILE A 131 0.74 3.88 -19.32
C ILE A 131 0.76 5.17 -18.50
N PRO A 132 0.26 5.16 -17.24
CA PRO A 132 0.27 6.35 -16.40
C PRO A 132 1.69 6.84 -16.17
N ARG A 133 1.95 8.11 -16.48
CA ARG A 133 3.24 8.75 -16.14
C ARG A 133 3.20 9.17 -14.68
N MET A 134 4.11 8.63 -13.88
CA MET A 134 4.22 9.00 -12.48
C MET A 134 4.78 10.42 -12.38
N SER A 135 3.91 11.37 -12.03
CA SER A 135 4.27 12.76 -11.79
C SER A 135 3.83 13.15 -10.40
N PHE A 136 4.56 14.07 -9.77
CA PHE A 136 4.24 14.53 -8.43
C PHE A 136 4.34 16.04 -8.37
N THR A 137 3.47 16.65 -7.57
CA THR A 137 3.61 18.04 -7.17
C THR A 137 4.81 18.19 -6.23
N SER A 138 5.58 19.25 -6.38
CA SER A 138 6.63 19.62 -5.43
C SER A 138 6.05 20.53 -4.34
N GLY A 139 6.53 20.38 -3.11
CA GLY A 139 6.08 21.18 -1.96
C GLY A 139 6.21 20.43 -0.64
N LEU A 140 5.67 21.01 0.43
CA LEU A 140 5.58 20.35 1.74
C LEU A 140 4.69 19.11 1.71
N VAL A 141 3.70 19.10 0.83
CA VAL A 141 2.84 17.93 0.55
C VAL A 141 3.14 17.49 -0.88
N ARG A 142 3.47 16.21 -1.04
CA ARG A 142 3.68 15.58 -2.34
C ARG A 142 2.42 14.82 -2.73
N SER A 143 1.70 15.30 -3.74
CA SER A 143 0.53 14.63 -4.31
C SER A 143 0.84 14.08 -5.70
N VAL A 144 0.15 13.00 -6.08
CA VAL A 144 0.27 12.41 -7.42
C VAL A 144 -0.41 13.34 -8.43
N GLY A 145 0.23 13.59 -9.56
CA GLY A 145 -0.36 14.33 -10.68
C GLY A 145 -1.49 13.53 -11.34
N SER A 146 -2.29 14.17 -12.18
CA SER A 146 -3.46 13.54 -12.79
C SER A 146 -3.09 12.30 -13.63
N PHE A 147 -3.83 11.21 -13.43
CA PHE A 147 -3.78 10.02 -14.26
C PHE A 147 -5.19 9.44 -14.46
N GLY A 148 -5.41 8.80 -15.60
CA GLY A 148 -6.67 8.13 -15.91
C GLY A 148 -6.65 6.66 -15.50
N LEU A 149 -7.80 6.13 -15.08
CA LEU A 149 -8.07 4.72 -14.86
C LEU A 149 -9.20 4.26 -15.77
N PHE A 150 -9.17 3.00 -16.20
CA PHE A 150 -10.34 2.36 -16.78
C PHE A 150 -11.05 1.56 -15.68
N GLY A 151 -12.35 1.78 -15.51
CA GLY A 151 -13.19 1.01 -14.60
C GLY A 151 -14.38 0.45 -15.37
N CYS A 152 -14.63 -0.85 -15.21
CA CYS A 152 -15.91 -1.49 -15.53
C CYS A 152 -16.78 -1.52 -14.27
#